data_AF-A0A327YY48-F1
#
_entry.id   AF-A0A327YY48-F1
#
_cell.length_a   1.000
_cell.length_b   1.000
_cell.length_c   1.000
_cell.angle_alpha   90.00
_cell.angle_beta   90.00
_cell.angle_gamma   90.00
#
_symmetry.space_group_name_H-M   'P 1'
#
loop_
_entity.id
_entity.type
_entity.pdbx_description
1 polymer ?
#
loop_
_entity_poly.entity_id
_entity_poly.type
_entity_poly.pdbx_seq_one_letter_code
_entity_poly.pdbx_strand_id
1 'polypeptide(L)'
;MVVFNVSTAVKRRIRTTALTAGPALMLIMAAAVPAQAAGIPAEAAAENALSGAITPDVSVAKSAGTSYATAMLNKLGRQAHLERVAAQLPTLRQLAAARATEADSARKAQTATAASVTRASTADTAARAKLASAKRAVTLAKKTLTAAKKQRPYSSTRVAKATKAKTTAENAVRTRAATVTTTASALSAARKTNTTAVGTLNAATATYQSAAKKVSNAQLAIKAWPAERAALAAQAASLSQQVVTQSRTAFSTVNVYGVTVNRVVAYQFQHMIDDAAKAGVKLSGGGFRTKQQQIALRTANGCPDVWTAPASSCRVPTAIPGRSLHEVGLAIDMTADGKSMNTRKSAGFKWMAAHAGNYGFVNLPSEPWHWSITGG
;
A
#
# COMPACT_ATOMS: atom_id res chain seq x y z
N MET A 1 50.81 -12.30 32.92
CA MET A 1 50.42 -12.18 31.50
C MET A 1 50.05 -10.73 31.26
N VAL A 2 50.69 -10.10 30.28
CA VAL A 2 51.01 -8.66 30.25
C VAL A 2 49.80 -7.73 30.28
N VAL A 3 49.88 -6.77 31.20
CA VAL A 3 49.03 -5.60 31.44
C VAL A 3 49.46 -4.47 30.50
N PHE A 4 48.52 -3.66 29.97
CA PHE A 4 48.71 -2.20 29.91
C PHE A 4 47.37 -1.46 29.91
N ASN A 5 47.37 -0.42 30.72
CA ASN A 5 46.27 0.41 31.18
C ASN A 5 46.47 1.85 30.66
N VAL A 6 45.51 2.73 30.95
CA VAL A 6 45.54 4.22 30.93
C VAL A 6 45.09 4.88 29.62
N SER A 7 43.86 5.43 29.57
CA SER A 7 43.43 6.81 29.94
C SER A 7 43.99 7.87 28.96
N THR A 8 43.26 8.85 28.42
CA THR A 8 42.50 9.90 29.13
C THR A 8 41.68 10.72 28.13
N ALA A 9 40.55 11.27 28.59
CA ALA A 9 39.65 12.17 27.87
C ALA A 9 40.19 13.61 27.72
N VAL A 10 39.76 14.34 26.68
CA VAL A 10 39.68 15.82 26.70
C VAL A 10 38.42 16.32 25.97
N LYS A 11 37.55 17.00 26.73
CA LYS A 11 36.45 17.87 26.29
C LYS A 11 37.00 19.24 25.83
N ARG A 12 36.43 19.84 24.77
CA ARG A 12 36.14 21.30 24.65
C ARG A 12 35.34 21.62 23.37
N ARG A 13 34.04 21.92 23.52
CA ARG A 13 33.40 23.26 23.42
C ARG A 13 33.56 23.97 22.06
N ILE A 14 32.51 23.83 21.26
CA ILE A 14 32.16 24.66 20.11
C ILE A 14 31.73 26.04 20.62
N ARG A 15 32.30 27.11 20.07
CA ARG A 15 31.75 28.47 20.14
C ARG A 15 31.07 28.79 18.82
N THR A 16 29.77 29.01 18.89
CA THR A 16 28.91 29.61 17.87
C THR A 16 29.02 31.13 17.97
N THR A 17 29.23 31.80 16.84
CA THR A 17 28.91 33.22 16.65
C THR A 17 28.17 33.36 15.32
N ALA A 18 26.93 33.82 15.42
CA ALA A 18 26.03 34.20 14.34
C ALA A 18 26.17 35.69 14.04
N LEU A 19 26.04 36.10 12.77
CA LEU A 19 25.61 37.43 12.28
C LEU A 19 25.32 37.24 10.77
N THR A 20 24.06 37.11 10.35
CA THR A 20 23.06 38.14 9.98
C THR A 20 23.44 39.06 8.81
N ALA A 21 22.55 39.06 7.81
CA ALA A 21 22.18 40.12 6.85
C ALA A 21 22.45 39.82 5.36
N GLY A 22 21.36 39.67 4.59
CA GLY A 22 21.33 39.87 3.13
C GLY A 22 21.23 41.36 2.79
N PRO A 23 20.59 41.78 1.67
CA PRO A 23 20.12 41.03 0.50
C PRO A 23 20.60 41.65 -0.85
N ALA A 24 20.58 40.87 -1.94
CA ALA A 24 20.42 41.32 -3.35
C ALA A 24 20.53 40.07 -4.25
N LEU A 25 19.43 39.51 -4.73
CA LEU A 25 18.73 39.86 -5.98
C LEU A 25 19.61 39.69 -7.23
N MET A 26 19.55 38.50 -7.87
CA MET A 26 19.46 38.35 -9.34
C MET A 26 19.23 36.88 -9.76
N LEU A 27 17.95 36.57 -9.93
CA LEU A 27 17.33 35.98 -11.12
C LEU A 27 18.21 35.13 -12.08
N ILE A 28 18.12 33.79 -12.02
CA ILE A 28 18.29 32.91 -13.19
C ILE A 28 17.31 31.73 -13.09
N MET A 29 16.28 31.81 -13.93
CA MET A 29 15.45 30.76 -14.55
C MET A 29 15.51 29.34 -13.93
N ALA A 30 14.59 29.06 -13.02
CA ALA A 30 14.16 27.71 -12.71
C ALA A 30 13.16 27.26 -13.80
N ALA A 31 13.49 26.20 -14.53
CA ALA A 31 12.51 25.51 -15.37
C ALA A 31 11.39 24.99 -14.47
N ALA A 32 10.21 25.58 -14.63
CA ALA A 32 8.99 25.20 -13.96
C ALA A 32 8.62 23.76 -14.36
N VAL A 33 8.84 22.82 -13.44
CA VAL A 33 8.05 21.59 -13.41
C VAL A 33 6.72 21.97 -12.77
N PRO A 34 5.56 21.82 -13.44
CA PRO A 34 4.29 22.20 -12.86
C PRO A 34 4.00 21.32 -11.64
N ALA A 35 4.00 21.94 -10.47
CA ALA A 35 3.36 21.43 -9.29
C ALA A 35 1.84 21.49 -9.51
N GLN A 36 1.27 20.45 -10.12
CA GLN A 36 -0.14 20.17 -9.98
C GLN A 36 -0.36 19.51 -8.61
N ALA A 37 -0.55 20.38 -7.61
CA ALA A 37 -1.31 20.05 -6.42
C ALA A 37 -2.77 19.83 -6.83
N ALA A 38 -3.07 18.66 -7.39
CA ALA A 38 -4.43 18.15 -7.38
C ALA A 38 -4.66 17.54 -6.00
N GLY A 39 -5.56 18.15 -5.22
CA GLY A 39 -5.98 17.61 -3.94
C GLY A 39 -6.42 16.16 -4.10
N ILE A 40 -5.89 15.29 -3.25
CA ILE A 40 -6.51 14.01 -2.96
C ILE A 40 -7.48 14.29 -1.81
N PRO A 41 -8.79 14.47 -2.04
CA PRO A 41 -9.73 14.28 -0.97
C PRO A 41 -9.83 12.76 -0.69
N ALA A 42 -9.81 12.41 0.60
CA ALA A 42 -10.45 11.20 1.13
C ALA A 42 -9.83 9.81 0.85
N GLU A 43 -8.56 9.57 1.17
CA GLU A 43 -8.11 8.19 1.50
C GLU A 43 -8.32 7.84 2.99
N ALA A 44 -8.41 8.82 3.89
CA ALA A 44 -8.67 8.60 5.31
C ALA A 44 -10.16 8.42 5.67
N ALA A 45 -11.09 8.63 4.72
CA ALA A 45 -12.53 8.47 4.96
C ALA A 45 -13.09 7.12 4.48
N ALA A 46 -12.34 6.36 3.68
CA ALA A 46 -12.80 5.07 3.15
C ALA A 46 -12.71 3.91 4.15
N GLU A 47 -11.98 4.08 5.27
CA GLU A 47 -11.96 3.09 6.35
C GLU A 47 -13.20 3.20 7.27
N ASN A 48 -14.00 4.28 7.21
CA ASN A 48 -15.06 4.54 8.18
C ASN A 48 -16.46 4.82 7.60
N ALA A 49 -16.69 4.58 6.30
CA ALA A 49 -17.95 4.89 5.62
C ALA A 49 -18.86 3.67 5.35
N LEU A 50 -18.83 2.67 6.23
CA LEU A 50 -19.80 1.54 6.21
C LEU A 50 -20.67 1.51 7.48
N SER A 51 -20.93 2.66 8.13
CA SER A 51 -21.71 2.74 9.37
C SER A 51 -23.24 2.69 9.18
N GLY A 52 -23.73 2.37 7.98
CA GLY A 52 -25.11 1.91 7.77
C GLY A 52 -25.27 0.38 7.85
N ALA A 53 -24.18 -0.36 8.10
CA ALA A 53 -24.21 -1.81 8.14
C ALA A 53 -24.90 -2.31 9.42
N ILE A 54 -25.84 -3.24 9.24
CA ILE A 54 -26.39 -4.07 10.31
C ILE A 54 -25.20 -4.78 10.98
N THR A 55 -24.75 -4.29 12.13
CA THR A 55 -23.71 -4.95 12.91
C THR A 55 -24.33 -6.12 13.69
N PRO A 56 -23.78 -7.34 13.59
CA PRO A 56 -24.21 -8.42 14.46
C PRO A 56 -23.81 -8.08 15.91
N ASP A 57 -24.75 -8.21 16.86
CA ASP A 57 -24.45 -8.09 18.29
C ASP A 57 -23.53 -9.25 18.71
N VAL A 58 -22.36 -8.91 19.26
CA VAL A 58 -21.23 -9.82 19.56
C VAL A 58 -20.96 -9.98 21.05
N SER A 59 -21.89 -9.64 21.94
CA SER A 59 -21.67 -9.80 23.38
C SER A 59 -21.97 -11.23 23.90
N VAL A 60 -21.06 -11.71 24.77
CA VAL A 60 -21.02 -13.01 25.51
C VAL A 60 -20.48 -14.22 24.72
N ALA A 61 -19.69 -15.06 25.41
CA ALA A 61 -18.91 -16.17 24.85
C ALA A 61 -19.69 -17.08 23.87
N LYS A 62 -19.41 -16.86 22.58
CA LYS A 62 -19.40 -17.77 21.42
C LYS A 62 -20.55 -18.79 21.32
N SER A 63 -21.74 -18.31 20.99
CA SER A 63 -22.67 -19.16 20.23
C SER A 63 -22.03 -19.51 18.87
N ALA A 64 -22.32 -20.71 18.35
CA ALA A 64 -21.94 -21.12 17.00
C ALA A 64 -22.51 -20.15 15.97
N GLY A 65 -23.68 -19.55 16.25
CA GLY A 65 -24.30 -18.50 15.45
C GLY A 65 -23.41 -17.27 15.28
N THR A 66 -22.89 -16.73 16.38
CA THR A 66 -21.98 -15.58 16.36
C THR A 66 -20.70 -15.93 15.59
N SER A 67 -20.10 -17.10 15.87
CA SER A 67 -18.87 -17.52 15.21
C SER A 67 -19.05 -17.72 13.70
N TYR A 68 -20.20 -18.26 13.29
CA TYR A 68 -20.58 -18.41 11.88
C TYR A 68 -20.76 -17.05 11.19
N ALA A 69 -21.52 -16.15 11.80
CA ALA A 69 -21.76 -14.81 11.26
C ALA A 69 -20.44 -14.02 11.11
N THR A 70 -19.53 -14.08 12.10
CA THR A 70 -18.21 -13.45 12.02
C THR A 70 -17.35 -14.05 10.90
N ALA A 71 -17.33 -15.38 10.74
CA ALA A 71 -16.57 -16.01 9.65
C ALA A 71 -17.09 -15.56 8.27
N MET A 72 -18.40 -15.47 8.11
CA MET A 72 -19.04 -15.01 6.87
C MET A 72 -18.80 -13.51 6.60
N LEU A 73 -18.90 -12.67 7.63
CA LEU A 73 -18.57 -11.24 7.54
C LEU A 73 -17.12 -11.03 7.08
N ASN A 74 -16.18 -11.73 7.72
CA ASN A 74 -14.76 -11.66 7.37
C ASN A 74 -14.53 -12.12 5.93
N LYS A 75 -15.18 -13.21 5.50
CA LYS A 75 -15.06 -13.75 4.13
C LYS A 75 -15.55 -12.74 3.09
N LEU A 76 -16.77 -12.22 3.24
CA LEU A 76 -17.37 -11.30 2.25
C LEU A 76 -16.68 -9.93 2.26
N GLY A 77 -16.35 -9.40 3.44
CA GLY A 77 -15.62 -8.14 3.57
C GLY A 77 -14.21 -8.22 2.97
N ARG A 78 -13.48 -9.33 3.21
CA ARG A 78 -12.17 -9.58 2.63
C ARG A 78 -12.24 -9.73 1.11
N GLN A 79 -13.26 -10.41 0.58
CA GLN A 79 -13.48 -10.52 -0.86
C GLN A 79 -13.62 -9.14 -1.50
N ALA A 80 -14.55 -8.32 -0.97
CA ALA A 80 -14.79 -6.98 -1.51
C ALA A 80 -13.55 -6.07 -1.43
N HIS A 81 -12.78 -6.17 -0.35
CA HIS A 81 -11.50 -5.46 -0.23
C HIS A 81 -10.50 -5.90 -1.31
N LEU A 82 -10.35 -7.20 -1.53
CA LEU A 82 -9.40 -7.71 -2.51
C LEU A 82 -9.81 -7.46 -3.96
N GLU A 83 -11.10 -7.41 -4.26
CA GLU A 83 -11.60 -6.95 -5.56
C GLU A 83 -11.18 -5.49 -5.83
N ARG A 84 -11.28 -4.61 -4.82
CA ARG A 84 -10.76 -3.23 -4.93
C ARG A 84 -9.25 -3.19 -5.12
N VAL A 85 -8.50 -3.99 -4.35
CA VAL A 85 -7.03 -4.08 -4.48
C VAL A 85 -6.64 -4.59 -5.87
N ALA A 86 -7.33 -5.61 -6.39
CA ALA A 86 -7.11 -6.14 -7.73
C ALA A 86 -7.39 -5.10 -8.82
N ALA A 87 -8.47 -4.32 -8.68
CA ALA A 87 -8.80 -3.22 -9.59
C ALA A 87 -7.75 -2.10 -9.57
N GLN A 88 -7.14 -1.82 -8.43
CA GLN A 88 -6.08 -0.80 -8.28
C GLN A 88 -4.68 -1.27 -8.71
N LEU A 89 -4.45 -2.58 -8.80
CA LEU A 89 -3.12 -3.15 -9.07
C LEU A 89 -2.46 -2.63 -10.38
N PRO A 90 -3.17 -2.45 -11.51
CA PRO A 90 -2.58 -1.85 -12.71
C PRO A 90 -2.05 -0.44 -12.46
N THR A 91 -2.81 0.42 -11.77
CA THR A 91 -2.40 1.78 -11.42
C THR A 91 -1.20 1.79 -10.47
N LEU A 92 -1.18 0.89 -9.48
CA LEU A 92 -0.03 0.74 -8.58
C LEU A 92 1.24 0.35 -9.33
N ARG A 93 1.13 -0.54 -10.34
CA ARG A 93 2.26 -0.94 -11.20
C ARG A 93 2.76 0.21 -12.06
N GLN A 94 1.85 0.98 -12.66
CA GLN A 94 2.22 2.17 -13.44
C GLN A 94 2.94 3.20 -12.57
N LEU A 95 2.44 3.46 -11.36
CA LEU A 95 3.10 4.34 -10.40
C LEU A 95 4.50 3.83 -10.03
N ALA A 96 4.65 2.54 -9.72
CA ALA A 96 5.95 1.97 -9.39
C ALA A 96 6.95 2.07 -10.56
N ALA A 97 6.49 1.87 -11.80
CA ALA A 97 7.32 2.03 -13.00
C ALA A 97 7.75 3.49 -13.22
N ALA A 98 6.84 4.46 -13.02
CA ALA A 98 7.17 5.88 -13.08
C ALA A 98 8.23 6.25 -12.02
N ARG A 99 8.08 5.79 -10.78
CA ARG A 99 9.07 6.02 -9.71
C ARG A 99 10.41 5.36 -9.98
N ALA A 100 10.43 4.19 -10.63
CA ALA A 100 11.68 3.56 -11.07
C ALA A 100 12.44 4.46 -12.06
N THR A 101 11.75 5.00 -13.05
CA THR A 101 12.34 5.93 -14.04
C THR A 101 12.87 7.22 -13.40
N GLU A 102 12.15 7.76 -12.40
CA GLU A 102 12.62 8.92 -11.61
C GLU A 102 13.90 8.59 -10.83
N ALA A 103 13.94 7.44 -10.17
CA ALA A 103 15.13 6.99 -9.42
C ALA A 103 16.34 6.77 -10.34
N ASP A 104 16.14 6.20 -11.54
CA ASP A 104 17.20 6.02 -12.52
C ASP A 104 17.70 7.35 -13.08
N SER A 105 16.80 8.31 -13.32
CA SER A 105 17.15 9.67 -13.73
C SER A 105 17.96 10.40 -12.65
N ALA A 106 17.54 10.29 -11.38
CA ALA A 106 18.27 10.84 -10.25
C ALA A 106 19.65 10.19 -10.08
N ARG A 107 19.77 8.87 -10.33
CA ARG A 107 21.05 8.15 -10.30
C ARG A 107 22.00 8.67 -11.38
N LYS A 108 21.52 8.83 -12.62
CA LYS A 108 22.33 9.40 -13.72
C LYS A 108 22.80 10.81 -13.39
N ALA A 109 21.92 11.66 -12.82
CA ALA A 109 22.28 13.00 -12.39
C ALA A 109 23.36 12.99 -11.30
N GLN A 110 23.19 12.14 -10.28
CA GLN A 110 24.18 11.98 -9.21
C GLN A 110 25.55 11.57 -9.75
N THR A 111 25.61 10.56 -10.64
CA THR A 111 26.86 10.15 -11.30
C THR A 111 27.53 11.28 -12.07
N ALA A 112 26.76 12.08 -12.82
CA ALA A 112 27.29 13.22 -13.56
C ALA A 112 27.86 14.32 -12.64
N THR A 113 27.20 14.58 -11.51
CA THR A 113 27.68 15.54 -10.51
C THR A 113 28.91 15.03 -9.76
N ALA A 114 29.00 13.73 -9.48
CA ALA A 114 30.18 13.11 -8.88
C ALA A 114 31.40 13.22 -9.82
N ALA A 115 31.22 12.97 -11.12
CA ALA A 115 32.26 13.19 -12.12
C ALA A 115 32.70 14.66 -12.19
N SER A 116 31.78 15.61 -12.00
CA SER A 116 32.09 17.04 -11.94
C SER A 116 32.93 17.43 -10.72
N VAL A 117 32.65 16.82 -9.56
CA VAL A 117 33.49 16.97 -8.36
C VAL A 117 34.91 16.48 -8.63
N THR A 118 35.07 15.31 -9.25
CA THR A 118 36.39 14.76 -9.61
C THR A 118 37.16 15.72 -10.52
N ARG A 119 36.53 16.20 -11.60
CA ARG A 119 37.16 17.17 -12.52
C ARG A 119 37.57 18.47 -11.82
N ALA A 120 36.69 19.04 -11.01
CA ALA A 120 36.99 20.27 -10.27
C ALA A 120 38.11 20.07 -9.24
N SER A 121 38.16 18.90 -8.60
CA SER A 121 39.21 18.54 -7.63
C SER A 121 40.58 18.45 -8.30
N THR A 122 40.64 17.80 -9.47
CA THR A 122 41.87 17.72 -10.28
C THR A 122 42.34 19.10 -10.72
N ALA A 123 41.42 19.96 -11.20
CA ALA A 123 41.74 21.31 -11.63
C ALA A 123 42.27 22.18 -10.47
N ASP A 124 41.64 22.11 -9.29
CA ASP A 124 42.08 22.85 -8.10
C ASP A 124 43.46 22.38 -7.62
N THR A 125 43.70 21.07 -7.61
CA THR A 125 45.01 20.49 -7.26
C THR A 125 46.09 20.97 -8.23
N ALA A 126 45.83 20.94 -9.53
CA ALA A 126 46.77 21.42 -10.54
C ALA A 126 47.05 22.92 -10.42
N ALA A 127 46.03 23.74 -10.14
CA ALA A 127 46.18 25.18 -9.92
C ALA A 127 47.07 25.47 -8.70
N ARG A 128 46.86 24.76 -7.59
CA ARG A 128 47.68 24.88 -6.37
C ARG A 128 49.13 24.47 -6.61
N ALA A 129 49.36 23.40 -7.35
CA ALA A 129 50.72 22.98 -7.72
C ALA A 129 51.45 24.05 -8.55
N LYS A 130 50.75 24.66 -9.54
CA LYS A 130 51.29 25.76 -10.34
C LYS A 130 51.59 27.01 -9.49
N LEU A 131 50.72 27.35 -8.54
CA LEU A 131 50.97 28.44 -7.60
C LEU A 131 52.20 28.17 -6.72
N ALA A 132 52.37 26.95 -6.23
CA ALA A 132 53.55 26.56 -5.44
C ALA A 132 54.85 26.71 -6.25
N SER A 133 54.85 26.28 -7.52
CA SER A 133 55.99 26.48 -8.42
C SER A 133 56.26 27.96 -8.71
N ALA A 134 55.23 28.78 -8.92
CA ALA A 134 55.39 30.22 -9.11
C ALA A 134 56.00 30.91 -7.88
N LYS A 135 55.59 30.51 -6.66
CA LYS A 135 56.18 31.01 -5.41
C LYS A 135 57.66 30.66 -5.28
N ARG A 136 58.04 29.42 -5.64
CA ARG A 136 59.47 29.01 -5.70
C ARG A 136 60.26 29.87 -6.70
N ALA A 137 59.70 30.17 -7.86
CA ALA A 137 60.33 31.03 -8.86
C ALA A 137 60.55 32.46 -8.35
N VAL A 138 59.61 33.03 -7.59
CA VAL A 138 59.80 34.34 -6.93
C VAL A 138 60.99 34.28 -5.95
N THR A 139 61.08 33.24 -5.12
CA THR A 139 62.19 33.07 -4.18
C THR A 139 63.53 33.01 -4.90
N LEU A 140 63.62 32.25 -6.01
CA LEU A 140 64.83 32.16 -6.82
C LEU A 140 65.17 33.52 -7.46
N ALA A 141 64.20 34.18 -8.09
CA ALA A 141 64.42 35.49 -8.73
C ALA A 141 64.90 36.56 -7.73
N LYS A 142 64.38 36.55 -6.49
CA LYS A 142 64.87 37.41 -5.40
C LYS A 142 66.33 37.10 -5.06
N LYS A 143 66.71 35.83 -4.93
CA LYS A 143 68.11 35.42 -4.71
C LYS A 143 69.01 35.88 -5.86
N THR A 144 68.60 35.68 -7.11
CA THR A 144 69.34 36.10 -8.31
C THR A 144 69.53 37.61 -8.36
N LEU A 145 68.50 38.40 -8.00
CA LEU A 145 68.62 39.85 -7.91
C LEU A 145 69.64 40.28 -6.85
N THR A 146 69.60 39.66 -5.66
CA THR A 146 70.60 39.92 -4.61
C THR A 146 72.01 39.58 -5.07
N ALA A 147 72.21 38.44 -5.74
CA ALA A 147 73.50 38.05 -6.28
C ALA A 147 74.00 39.02 -7.36
N ALA A 148 73.14 39.41 -8.31
CA ALA A 148 73.48 40.35 -9.38
C ALA A 148 73.90 41.72 -8.85
N LYS A 149 73.30 42.19 -7.75
CA LYS A 149 73.68 43.43 -7.06
C LYS A 149 75.05 43.36 -6.36
N LYS A 150 75.46 42.18 -5.91
CA LYS A 150 76.72 41.95 -5.17
C LYS A 150 77.91 41.60 -6.07
N GLN A 151 77.66 41.11 -7.28
CA GLN A 151 78.70 40.63 -8.20
C GLN A 151 79.60 41.76 -8.73
N ARG A 152 80.91 41.49 -8.82
CA ARG A 152 81.92 42.40 -9.39
C ARG A 152 82.56 41.82 -10.66
N PRO A 153 82.89 42.65 -11.68
CA PRO A 153 82.59 44.08 -11.79
C PRO A 153 81.08 44.33 -11.89
N TYR A 154 80.63 45.51 -11.43
CA TYR A 154 79.21 45.86 -11.40
C TYR A 154 78.63 45.96 -12.82
N SER A 155 77.38 45.51 -13.00
CA SER A 155 76.67 45.59 -14.29
C SER A 155 75.22 45.98 -14.06
N SER A 156 74.86 47.20 -14.48
CA SER A 156 73.48 47.71 -14.43
C SER A 156 72.52 46.84 -15.24
N THR A 157 72.97 46.32 -16.39
CA THR A 157 72.18 45.43 -17.27
C THR A 157 71.78 44.13 -16.57
N ARG A 158 72.69 43.49 -15.81
CA ARG A 158 72.36 42.27 -15.04
C ARG A 158 71.33 42.57 -13.96
N VAL A 159 71.50 43.66 -13.23
CA VAL A 159 70.55 44.09 -12.18
C VAL A 159 69.18 44.38 -12.77
N ALA A 160 69.12 45.08 -13.91
CA ALA A 160 67.86 45.36 -14.62
C ALA A 160 67.17 44.06 -15.08
N LYS A 161 67.91 43.12 -15.68
CA LYS A 161 67.37 41.81 -16.11
C LYS A 161 66.83 41.00 -14.92
N ALA A 162 67.56 40.92 -13.82
CA ALA A 162 67.13 40.21 -12.62
C ALA A 162 65.91 40.88 -11.95
N THR A 163 65.83 42.22 -12.01
CA THR A 163 64.67 42.98 -11.53
C THR A 163 63.42 42.67 -12.36
N LYS A 164 63.54 42.69 -13.70
CA LYS A 164 62.44 42.30 -14.61
C LYS A 164 61.98 40.87 -14.33
N ALA A 165 62.92 39.93 -14.17
CA ALA A 165 62.61 38.54 -13.86
C ALA A 165 61.85 38.39 -12.52
N LYS A 166 62.25 39.14 -11.47
CA LYS A 166 61.51 39.19 -10.19
C LYS A 166 60.08 39.69 -10.40
N THR A 167 59.89 40.80 -11.10
CA THR A 167 58.56 41.36 -11.38
C THR A 167 57.69 40.38 -12.16
N THR A 168 58.23 39.72 -13.19
CA THR A 168 57.52 38.68 -13.95
C THR A 168 57.10 37.50 -13.06
N ALA A 169 57.98 37.03 -12.16
CA ALA A 169 57.66 35.95 -11.24
C ALA A 169 56.57 36.36 -10.23
N GLU A 170 56.60 37.60 -9.72
CA GLU A 170 55.59 38.14 -8.80
C GLU A 170 54.23 38.29 -9.50
N ASN A 171 54.20 38.75 -10.75
CA ASN A 171 53.00 38.77 -11.59
C ASN A 171 52.44 37.36 -11.78
N ALA A 172 53.29 36.38 -12.08
CA ALA A 172 52.86 34.99 -12.24
C ALA A 172 52.22 34.44 -10.95
N VAL A 173 52.76 34.75 -9.76
CA VAL A 173 52.13 34.38 -8.48
C VAL A 173 50.74 34.99 -8.34
N ARG A 174 50.56 36.28 -8.65
CA ARG A 174 49.25 36.94 -8.59
C ARG A 174 48.23 36.26 -9.51
N THR A 175 48.59 36.00 -10.76
CA THR A 175 47.71 35.31 -11.71
C THR A 175 47.37 33.89 -11.25
N ARG A 176 48.36 33.12 -10.77
CA ARG A 176 48.12 31.75 -10.28
C ARG A 176 47.29 31.72 -8.99
N ALA A 177 47.45 32.72 -8.12
CA ALA A 177 46.63 32.86 -6.93
C ALA A 177 45.16 33.11 -7.30
N ALA A 178 44.90 33.99 -8.28
CA ALA A 178 43.56 34.19 -8.81
C ALA A 178 42.96 32.90 -9.41
N THR A 179 43.76 32.14 -10.18
CA THR A 179 43.32 30.83 -10.71
C THR A 179 42.91 29.87 -9.60
N VAL A 180 43.68 29.77 -8.51
CA VAL A 180 43.35 28.92 -7.36
C VAL A 180 42.04 29.34 -6.70
N THR A 181 41.78 30.64 -6.55
CA THR A 181 40.49 31.13 -6.02
C THR A 181 39.34 30.68 -6.92
N THR A 182 39.46 30.81 -8.24
CA THR A 182 38.44 30.36 -9.20
C THR A 182 38.20 28.85 -9.13
N THR A 183 39.26 28.04 -9.12
CA THR A 183 39.12 26.56 -9.07
C THR A 183 38.58 26.08 -7.73
N ALA A 184 38.95 26.73 -6.62
CA ALA A 184 38.43 26.40 -5.30
C ALA A 184 36.92 26.68 -5.19
N SER A 185 36.47 27.83 -5.73
CA SER A 185 35.03 28.16 -5.81
C SER A 185 34.27 27.16 -6.69
N ALA A 186 34.84 26.77 -7.83
CA ALA A 186 34.24 25.75 -8.70
C ALA A 186 34.13 24.38 -8.02
N LEU A 187 35.16 23.95 -7.28
CA LEU A 187 35.13 22.71 -6.50
C LEU A 187 34.07 22.75 -5.40
N SER A 188 33.96 23.88 -4.68
CA SER A 188 32.93 24.07 -3.65
C SER A 188 31.53 23.98 -4.25
N ALA A 189 31.29 24.65 -5.38
CA ALA A 189 30.03 24.58 -6.11
C ALA A 189 29.71 23.16 -6.59
N ALA A 190 30.67 22.45 -7.18
CA ALA A 190 30.49 21.07 -7.62
C ALA A 190 30.11 20.13 -6.46
N ARG A 191 30.76 20.28 -5.29
CA ARG A 191 30.43 19.51 -4.08
C ARG A 191 29.03 19.79 -3.57
N LYS A 192 28.59 21.05 -3.58
CA LYS A 192 27.22 21.43 -3.22
C LYS A 192 26.20 20.77 -4.14
N THR A 193 26.39 20.87 -5.46
CA THR A 193 25.52 20.24 -6.45
C THR A 193 25.47 18.73 -6.28
N ASN A 194 26.60 18.07 -6.05
CA ASN A 194 26.64 16.62 -5.80
C ASN A 194 25.89 16.24 -4.52
N THR A 195 25.99 17.05 -3.46
CA THR A 195 25.25 16.82 -2.21
C THR A 195 23.74 16.89 -2.45
N THR A 196 23.27 17.88 -3.20
CA THR A 196 21.86 17.99 -3.61
C THR A 196 21.42 16.77 -4.43
N ALA A 197 22.22 16.35 -5.41
CA ALA A 197 21.90 15.20 -6.27
C ALA A 197 21.82 13.89 -5.49
N VAL A 198 22.69 13.69 -4.49
CA VAL A 198 22.61 12.55 -3.56
C VAL A 198 21.30 12.59 -2.76
N GLY A 199 20.90 13.76 -2.25
CA GLY A 199 19.62 13.93 -1.56
C GLY A 199 18.42 13.56 -2.45
N THR A 200 18.41 14.03 -3.69
CA THR A 200 17.37 13.70 -4.68
C THR A 200 17.33 12.21 -4.99
N LEU A 201 18.49 11.56 -5.19
CA LEU A 201 18.57 10.12 -5.42
C LEU A 201 18.00 9.31 -4.24
N ASN A 202 18.35 9.68 -3.01
CA ASN A 202 17.84 9.00 -1.83
C ASN A 202 16.31 9.13 -1.72
N ALA A 203 15.78 10.33 -1.95
CA ALA A 203 14.34 10.56 -1.94
C ALA A 203 13.62 9.77 -3.04
N ALA A 204 14.11 9.79 -4.27
CA ALA A 204 13.54 9.05 -5.39
C ALA A 204 13.61 7.52 -5.20
N THR A 205 14.70 7.03 -4.60
CA THR A 205 14.84 5.60 -4.27
C THR A 205 13.84 5.18 -3.19
N ALA A 206 13.64 5.99 -2.16
CA ALA A 206 12.69 5.71 -1.09
C ALA A 206 11.23 5.70 -1.61
N THR A 207 10.85 6.64 -2.48
CA THR A 207 9.51 6.67 -3.08
C THR A 207 9.28 5.46 -4.00
N TYR A 208 10.28 5.07 -4.79
CA TYR A 208 10.23 3.85 -5.60
C TYR A 208 10.04 2.59 -4.74
N GLN A 209 10.84 2.41 -3.68
CA GLN A 209 10.74 1.25 -2.79
C GLN A 209 9.35 1.16 -2.13
N SER A 210 8.79 2.29 -1.70
CA SER A 210 7.43 2.34 -1.14
C SER A 210 6.38 1.90 -2.17
N ALA A 211 6.46 2.42 -3.40
CA ALA A 211 5.55 2.02 -4.48
C ALA A 211 5.68 0.52 -4.85
N ALA A 212 6.91 0.02 -4.96
CA ALA A 212 7.19 -1.39 -5.24
C ALA A 212 6.64 -2.32 -4.12
N LYS A 213 6.77 -1.90 -2.85
CA LYS A 213 6.21 -2.65 -1.71
C LYS A 213 4.68 -2.72 -1.77
N LYS A 214 4.00 -1.62 -2.14
CA LYS A 214 2.53 -1.64 -2.34
C LYS A 214 2.10 -2.64 -3.41
N VAL A 215 2.82 -2.68 -4.54
CA VAL A 215 2.56 -3.67 -5.61
C VAL A 215 2.76 -5.10 -5.10
N SER A 216 3.88 -5.37 -4.41
CA SER A 216 4.19 -6.69 -3.87
C SER A 216 3.13 -7.16 -2.86
N ASN A 217 2.76 -6.30 -1.91
CA ASN A 217 1.73 -6.59 -0.92
C ASN A 217 0.37 -6.90 -1.57
N ALA A 218 -0.03 -6.11 -2.57
CA ALA A 218 -1.27 -6.33 -3.30
C ALA A 218 -1.27 -7.70 -4.02
N GLN A 219 -0.16 -8.06 -4.68
CA GLN A 219 -0.01 -9.35 -5.34
C GLN A 219 -0.05 -10.52 -4.36
N LEU A 220 0.63 -10.40 -3.22
CA LEU A 220 0.63 -11.44 -2.18
C LEU A 220 -0.77 -11.64 -1.58
N ALA A 221 -1.48 -10.55 -1.28
CA ALA A 221 -2.83 -10.62 -0.74
C ALA A 221 -3.81 -11.30 -1.72
N ILE A 222 -3.75 -10.93 -3.01
CA ILE A 222 -4.57 -11.57 -4.06
C ILE A 222 -4.21 -13.06 -4.21
N LYS A 223 -2.92 -13.39 -4.17
CA LYS A 223 -2.45 -14.78 -4.29
C LYS A 223 -2.88 -15.65 -3.11
N ALA A 224 -2.87 -15.12 -1.89
CA ALA A 224 -3.24 -15.86 -0.68
C ALA A 224 -4.75 -16.10 -0.55
N TRP A 225 -5.56 -15.24 -1.18
CA TRP A 225 -7.01 -15.22 -0.99
C TRP A 225 -7.75 -16.54 -1.24
N PRO A 226 -7.47 -17.34 -2.29
CA PRO A 226 -8.21 -18.58 -2.51
C PRO A 226 -8.12 -19.55 -1.33
N ALA A 227 -6.95 -19.64 -0.68
CA ALA A 227 -6.73 -20.48 0.50
C ALA A 227 -7.43 -19.92 1.75
N GLU A 228 -7.30 -18.61 2.01
CA GLU A 228 -8.01 -17.92 3.10
C GLU A 228 -9.53 -18.10 2.98
N ARG A 229 -10.06 -17.92 1.77
CA ARG A 229 -11.49 -18.09 1.46
C ARG A 229 -11.96 -19.52 1.71
N ALA A 230 -11.17 -20.51 1.31
CA ALA A 230 -11.49 -21.92 1.54
C ALA A 230 -11.50 -22.25 3.04
N ALA A 231 -10.55 -21.74 3.81
CA ALA A 231 -10.50 -21.94 5.26
C ALA A 231 -11.72 -21.33 5.97
N LEU A 232 -12.10 -20.10 5.62
CA LEU A 232 -13.30 -19.45 6.17
C LEU A 232 -14.59 -20.20 5.79
N ALA A 233 -14.67 -20.73 4.57
CA ALA A 233 -15.79 -21.56 4.13
C ALA A 233 -15.87 -22.88 4.90
N ALA A 234 -14.74 -23.56 5.12
CA ALA A 234 -14.68 -24.79 5.92
C ALA A 234 -15.07 -24.54 7.38
N GLN A 235 -14.63 -23.41 7.97
CA GLN A 235 -15.03 -23.00 9.31
C GLN A 235 -16.56 -22.79 9.38
N ALA A 236 -17.14 -22.04 8.45
CA ALA A 236 -18.58 -21.81 8.38
C ALA A 236 -19.36 -23.14 8.24
N ALA A 237 -18.88 -24.04 7.38
CA ALA A 237 -19.48 -25.37 7.20
C ALA A 237 -19.42 -26.22 8.48
N SER A 238 -18.31 -26.20 9.22
CA SER A 238 -18.18 -26.95 10.48
C SER A 238 -19.11 -26.45 11.59
N LEU A 239 -19.48 -25.16 11.54
CA LEU A 239 -20.33 -24.53 12.54
C LEU A 239 -21.82 -24.69 12.23
N SER A 240 -22.21 -24.93 10.97
CA SER A 240 -23.61 -24.85 10.53
C SER A 240 -24.56 -25.75 11.34
N GLN A 241 -24.16 -26.99 11.64
CA GLN A 241 -24.97 -27.91 12.45
C GLN A 241 -25.14 -27.44 13.91
N GLN A 242 -24.10 -26.84 14.48
CA GLN A 242 -24.17 -26.26 15.82
C GLN A 242 -25.05 -25.01 15.83
N VAL A 243 -24.99 -24.18 14.77
CA VAL A 243 -25.89 -23.03 14.57
C VAL A 243 -27.34 -23.49 14.56
N VAL A 244 -27.66 -24.55 13.80
CA VAL A 244 -29.01 -25.14 13.79
C VAL A 244 -29.43 -25.58 15.19
N THR A 245 -28.60 -26.37 15.86
CA THR A 245 -28.89 -26.90 17.20
C THR A 245 -29.18 -25.80 18.21
N GLN A 246 -28.35 -24.77 18.26
CA GLN A 246 -28.52 -23.63 19.16
C GLN A 246 -29.75 -22.79 18.79
N SER A 247 -29.97 -22.55 17.49
CA SER A 247 -31.11 -21.77 17.01
C SER A 247 -32.46 -22.43 17.30
N ARG A 248 -32.51 -23.76 17.50
CA ARG A 248 -33.74 -24.44 17.96
C ARG A 248 -34.10 -24.11 19.41
N THR A 249 -33.14 -23.67 20.21
CA THR A 249 -33.37 -23.29 21.61
C THR A 249 -33.80 -21.83 21.70
N ALA A 250 -33.07 -20.94 21.02
CA ALA A 250 -33.35 -19.52 20.98
C ALA A 250 -32.81 -18.91 19.69
N PHE A 251 -33.61 -18.06 19.04
CA PHE A 251 -33.22 -17.33 17.86
C PHE A 251 -33.99 -16.02 17.76
N SER A 252 -33.53 -15.13 16.90
CA SER A 252 -34.28 -13.94 16.51
C SER A 252 -34.21 -13.77 15.00
N THR A 253 -35.26 -13.17 14.45
CA THR A 253 -35.39 -12.95 13.02
C THR A 253 -35.34 -11.46 12.67
N VAL A 254 -35.04 -11.18 11.42
CA VAL A 254 -35.05 -9.84 10.83
C VAL A 254 -35.57 -9.92 9.40
N ASN A 255 -36.27 -8.88 8.95
CA ASN A 255 -36.71 -8.78 7.56
C ASN A 255 -35.58 -8.18 6.71
N VAL A 256 -35.23 -8.86 5.62
CA VAL A 256 -34.27 -8.38 4.62
C VAL A 256 -34.96 -8.47 3.26
N TYR A 257 -35.22 -7.32 2.64
CA TYR A 257 -35.90 -7.23 1.34
C TYR A 257 -37.22 -8.03 1.25
N GLY A 258 -38.03 -7.99 2.31
CA GLY A 258 -39.30 -8.71 2.37
C GLY A 258 -39.19 -10.17 2.82
N VAL A 259 -38.00 -10.72 2.97
CA VAL A 259 -37.77 -12.10 3.45
C VAL A 259 -37.34 -12.07 4.92
N THR A 260 -38.12 -12.71 5.79
CA THR A 260 -37.79 -12.83 7.21
C THR A 260 -36.78 -13.97 7.41
N VAL A 261 -35.58 -13.68 7.90
CA VAL A 261 -34.50 -14.66 8.12
C VAL A 261 -33.93 -14.57 9.52
N ASN A 262 -33.20 -15.58 9.96
CA ASN A 262 -32.44 -15.53 11.21
C ASN A 262 -31.36 -14.46 11.14
N ARG A 263 -31.15 -13.71 12.23
CA ARG A 263 -30.10 -12.66 12.29
C ARG A 263 -28.69 -13.18 11.96
N VAL A 264 -28.41 -14.44 12.30
CA VAL A 264 -27.12 -15.11 11.99
C VAL A 264 -26.83 -15.17 10.49
N VAL A 265 -27.87 -15.21 9.65
CA VAL A 265 -27.74 -15.31 8.19
C VAL A 265 -28.09 -14.02 7.44
N ALA A 266 -28.52 -12.97 8.15
CA ALA A 266 -29.08 -11.77 7.55
C ALA A 266 -28.07 -11.03 6.66
N TYR A 267 -26.82 -10.87 7.12
CA TYR A 267 -25.79 -10.14 6.41
C TYR A 267 -25.43 -10.81 5.07
N GLN A 268 -25.13 -12.11 5.11
CA GLN A 268 -24.80 -12.89 3.93
C GLN A 268 -26.00 -13.08 3.00
N PHE A 269 -27.22 -13.16 3.52
CA PHE A 269 -28.42 -13.16 2.71
C PHE A 269 -28.60 -11.84 1.96
N GLN A 270 -28.47 -10.69 2.63
CA GLN A 270 -28.53 -9.37 2.00
C GLN A 270 -27.52 -9.26 0.85
N HIS A 271 -26.25 -9.60 1.12
CA HIS A 271 -25.19 -9.58 0.12
C HIS A 271 -25.46 -10.51 -1.06
N MET A 272 -26.04 -11.69 -0.83
CA MET A 272 -26.44 -12.61 -1.90
C MET A 272 -27.49 -11.98 -2.82
N ILE A 273 -28.52 -11.35 -2.25
CA ILE A 273 -29.58 -10.68 -3.03
C ILE A 273 -29.01 -9.48 -3.80
N ASP A 274 -28.17 -8.66 -3.16
CA ASP A 274 -27.55 -7.49 -3.79
C ASP A 274 -26.66 -7.89 -4.98
N ASP A 275 -25.85 -8.93 -4.83
CA ASP A 275 -24.95 -9.38 -5.90
C ASP A 275 -25.71 -10.10 -7.02
N ALA A 276 -26.81 -10.80 -6.71
CA ALA A 276 -27.72 -11.32 -7.74
C ALA A 276 -28.34 -10.20 -8.55
N ALA A 277 -28.82 -9.13 -7.89
CA ALA A 277 -29.41 -7.98 -8.55
C ALA A 277 -28.41 -7.26 -9.47
N LYS A 278 -27.15 -7.11 -9.05
CA LYS A 278 -26.06 -6.57 -9.89
C LYS A 278 -25.79 -7.44 -11.13
N ALA A 279 -26.01 -8.74 -11.02
CA ALA A 279 -25.92 -9.68 -12.14
C ALA A 279 -27.21 -9.75 -12.98
N GLY A 280 -28.21 -8.89 -12.71
CA GLY A 280 -29.48 -8.86 -13.43
C GLY A 280 -30.47 -9.95 -13.01
N VAL A 281 -30.20 -10.70 -11.93
CA VAL A 281 -31.04 -11.76 -11.40
C VAL A 281 -31.84 -11.25 -10.21
N LYS A 282 -33.16 -11.07 -10.38
CA LYS A 282 -34.03 -10.57 -9.30
C LYS A 282 -34.47 -11.70 -8.38
N LEU A 283 -33.72 -11.92 -7.31
CA LEU A 283 -34.06 -12.90 -6.29
C LEU A 283 -35.01 -12.34 -5.23
N SER A 284 -35.94 -13.17 -4.77
CA SER A 284 -36.80 -12.95 -3.60
C SER A 284 -37.18 -14.32 -3.01
N GLY A 285 -38.12 -14.41 -2.09
CA GLY A 285 -38.55 -15.71 -1.55
C GLY A 285 -39.31 -15.68 -0.24
N GLY A 286 -39.48 -16.86 0.34
CA GLY A 286 -39.99 -17.08 1.69
C GLY A 286 -38.87 -17.50 2.63
N GLY A 287 -38.93 -17.08 3.89
CA GLY A 287 -37.95 -17.43 4.92
C GLY A 287 -38.62 -18.09 6.13
N PHE A 288 -38.52 -17.45 7.28
CA PHE A 288 -39.07 -17.92 8.56
C PHE A 288 -40.55 -18.32 8.47
N ARG A 289 -40.88 -19.47 9.06
CA ARG A 289 -42.24 -19.98 9.25
C ARG A 289 -42.41 -20.47 10.68
N THR A 290 -43.51 -20.16 11.34
CA THR A 290 -43.79 -20.68 12.68
C THR A 290 -44.07 -22.18 12.65
N LYS A 291 -43.96 -22.85 13.81
CA LYS A 291 -44.33 -24.27 13.95
C LYS A 291 -45.79 -24.52 13.55
N GLN A 292 -46.70 -23.62 13.90
CA GLN A 292 -48.12 -23.67 13.50
C GLN A 292 -48.28 -23.57 11.98
N GLN A 293 -47.54 -22.67 11.32
CA GLN A 293 -47.54 -22.61 9.86
C GLN A 293 -46.98 -23.90 9.24
N GLN A 294 -45.98 -24.52 9.86
CA GLN A 294 -45.44 -25.81 9.41
C GLN A 294 -46.46 -26.95 9.56
N ILE A 295 -47.21 -26.99 10.66
CA ILE A 295 -48.32 -27.93 10.89
C ILE A 295 -49.40 -27.75 9.82
N ALA A 296 -49.86 -26.50 9.60
CA ALA A 296 -50.87 -26.18 8.61
C ALA A 296 -50.42 -26.59 7.20
N LEU A 297 -49.15 -26.36 6.85
CA LEU A 297 -48.59 -26.74 5.56
C LEU A 297 -48.59 -28.26 5.36
N ARG A 298 -48.25 -29.05 6.40
CA ARG A 298 -48.30 -30.51 6.32
C ARG A 298 -49.72 -31.03 6.10
N THR A 299 -50.70 -30.47 6.79
CA THR A 299 -52.11 -30.79 6.57
C THR A 299 -52.52 -30.44 5.14
N ALA A 300 -52.19 -29.24 4.66
CA ALA A 300 -52.50 -28.81 3.30
C ALA A 300 -51.84 -29.70 2.24
N ASN A 301 -50.61 -30.16 2.50
CA ASN A 301 -49.86 -31.07 1.62
C ASN A 301 -50.24 -32.55 1.80
N GLY A 302 -51.30 -32.86 2.56
CA GLY A 302 -51.88 -34.19 2.65
C GLY A 302 -50.94 -35.23 3.25
N CYS A 303 -50.09 -34.83 4.20
CA CYS A 303 -49.23 -35.79 4.89
C CYS A 303 -50.10 -36.79 5.69
N PRO A 304 -49.81 -38.11 5.66
CA PRO A 304 -50.58 -39.13 6.37
C PRO A 304 -50.68 -38.90 7.89
N ASP A 305 -49.59 -38.41 8.49
CA ASP A 305 -49.56 -37.91 9.87
C ASP A 305 -48.69 -36.64 9.96
N VAL A 306 -49.12 -35.68 10.79
CA VAL A 306 -48.47 -34.38 10.91
C VAL A 306 -47.14 -34.47 11.66
N TRP A 307 -46.96 -35.43 12.58
CA TRP A 307 -45.83 -35.45 13.51
C TRP A 307 -44.76 -36.47 13.17
N THR A 308 -45.11 -37.53 12.46
CA THR A 308 -44.24 -38.70 12.28
C THR A 308 -44.02 -39.10 10.82
N ALA A 309 -44.97 -38.81 9.92
CA ALA A 309 -44.86 -39.22 8.53
C ALA A 309 -43.63 -38.57 7.85
N PRO A 310 -42.80 -39.32 7.12
CA PRO A 310 -41.62 -38.77 6.47
C PRO A 310 -42.01 -37.71 5.44
N ALA A 311 -41.15 -36.71 5.22
CA ALA A 311 -41.45 -35.60 4.30
C ALA A 311 -41.86 -36.08 2.90
N SER A 312 -41.23 -37.14 2.39
CA SER A 312 -41.50 -37.76 1.10
C SER A 312 -42.88 -38.42 0.98
N SER A 313 -43.60 -38.66 2.08
CA SER A 313 -44.95 -39.22 2.07
C SER A 313 -46.05 -38.17 1.88
N CYS A 314 -45.71 -36.88 1.96
CA CYS A 314 -46.62 -35.79 1.65
C CYS A 314 -46.72 -35.58 0.14
N ARG A 315 -47.84 -35.03 -0.36
CA ARG A 315 -48.01 -34.68 -1.79
C ARG A 315 -46.92 -33.72 -2.28
N VAL A 316 -46.56 -32.76 -1.43
CA VAL A 316 -45.38 -31.90 -1.60
C VAL A 316 -44.46 -32.16 -0.41
N PRO A 317 -43.19 -32.56 -0.63
CA PRO A 317 -42.25 -32.81 0.45
C PRO A 317 -42.24 -31.67 1.47
N THR A 318 -42.50 -32.00 2.73
CA THR A 318 -42.64 -31.00 3.80
C THR A 318 -42.01 -31.53 5.08
N ALA A 319 -41.05 -30.82 5.67
CA ALA A 319 -40.38 -31.26 6.89
C ALA A 319 -41.35 -31.43 8.07
N ILE A 320 -41.05 -32.37 8.97
CA ILE A 320 -41.79 -32.61 10.22
C ILE A 320 -41.71 -31.35 11.12
N PRO A 321 -42.77 -30.93 11.84
CA PRO A 321 -42.73 -29.76 12.69
C PRO A 321 -41.70 -29.91 13.81
N GLY A 322 -40.96 -28.83 14.09
CA GLY A 322 -39.80 -28.83 14.97
C GLY A 322 -38.51 -29.33 14.31
N ARG A 323 -38.55 -29.79 13.05
CA ARG A 323 -37.36 -30.21 12.28
C ARG A 323 -37.06 -29.28 11.10
N SER A 324 -38.01 -28.47 10.64
CA SER A 324 -37.79 -27.54 9.53
C SER A 324 -36.77 -26.46 9.91
N LEU A 325 -35.89 -26.10 8.98
CA LEU A 325 -34.98 -24.95 9.15
C LEU A 325 -35.67 -23.61 8.92
N HIS A 326 -36.85 -23.60 8.28
CA HIS A 326 -37.70 -22.41 8.24
C HIS A 326 -38.23 -22.03 9.63
N GLU A 327 -38.39 -23.01 10.53
CA GLU A 327 -38.85 -22.77 11.91
C GLU A 327 -37.85 -22.01 12.77
N VAL A 328 -36.60 -21.88 12.31
CA VAL A 328 -35.53 -21.12 12.97
C VAL A 328 -34.93 -20.05 12.04
N GLY A 329 -35.56 -19.79 10.90
CA GLY A 329 -35.14 -18.78 9.92
C GLY A 329 -33.80 -19.04 9.22
N LEU A 330 -33.30 -20.28 9.23
CA LEU A 330 -32.01 -20.66 8.63
C LEU A 330 -32.14 -21.28 7.23
N ALA A 331 -33.37 -21.33 6.71
CA ALA A 331 -33.68 -21.72 5.34
C ALA A 331 -34.52 -20.66 4.63
N ILE A 332 -34.38 -20.65 3.31
CA ILE A 332 -35.05 -19.77 2.37
C ILE A 332 -35.57 -20.59 1.18
N ASP A 333 -36.81 -20.32 0.79
CA ASP A 333 -37.45 -20.84 -0.42
C ASP A 333 -37.44 -19.71 -1.45
N MET A 334 -36.51 -19.79 -2.39
CA MET A 334 -36.16 -18.68 -3.27
C MET A 334 -36.97 -18.68 -4.58
N THR A 335 -37.33 -17.47 -4.99
CA THR A 335 -37.97 -17.14 -6.27
C THR A 335 -37.01 -16.29 -7.11
N ALA A 336 -37.20 -16.34 -8.43
CA ALA A 336 -36.49 -15.49 -9.37
C ALA A 336 -37.49 -14.86 -10.33
N ASP A 337 -37.39 -13.55 -10.55
CA ASP A 337 -38.28 -12.79 -11.43
C ASP A 337 -39.77 -12.98 -11.09
N GLY A 338 -40.08 -13.06 -9.79
CA GLY A 338 -41.43 -13.26 -9.27
C GLY A 338 -41.98 -14.69 -9.39
N LYS A 339 -41.17 -15.67 -9.81
CA LYS A 339 -41.59 -17.07 -10.01
C LYS A 339 -40.78 -18.02 -9.14
N SER A 340 -41.43 -19.05 -8.60
CA SER A 340 -40.75 -20.14 -7.89
C SER A 340 -39.73 -20.84 -8.79
N MET A 341 -38.55 -21.14 -8.24
CA MET A 341 -37.50 -21.84 -8.96
C MET A 341 -37.76 -23.35 -8.98
N ASN A 342 -38.79 -23.78 -9.70
CA ASN A 342 -39.20 -25.18 -9.77
C ASN A 342 -38.31 -26.04 -10.69
N THR A 343 -37.38 -25.41 -11.42
CA THR A 343 -36.50 -26.08 -12.37
C THR A 343 -35.07 -25.58 -12.25
N ARG A 344 -34.12 -26.52 -12.39
CA ARG A 344 -32.68 -26.24 -12.42
C ARG A 344 -32.22 -25.48 -13.66
N LYS A 345 -33.11 -25.34 -14.66
CA LYS A 345 -32.82 -24.64 -15.90
C LYS A 345 -33.02 -23.12 -15.80
N SER A 346 -33.68 -22.62 -14.75
CA SER A 346 -33.94 -21.19 -14.58
C SER A 346 -32.65 -20.39 -14.38
N ALA A 347 -32.64 -19.13 -14.82
CA ALA A 347 -31.51 -18.23 -14.63
C ALA A 347 -31.20 -18.02 -13.14
N GLY A 348 -32.25 -17.84 -12.32
CA GLY A 348 -32.14 -17.73 -10.87
C GLY A 348 -31.47 -18.94 -10.23
N PHE A 349 -31.89 -20.16 -10.60
CA PHE A 349 -31.29 -21.38 -10.04
C PHE A 349 -29.82 -21.49 -10.44
N LYS A 350 -29.49 -21.26 -11.72
CA LYS A 350 -28.10 -21.33 -12.20
C LYS A 350 -27.20 -20.33 -11.47
N TRP A 351 -27.70 -19.11 -11.24
CA TRP A 351 -26.98 -18.11 -10.47
C TRP A 351 -26.77 -18.57 -9.03
N MET A 352 -27.83 -19.02 -8.34
CA MET A 352 -27.69 -19.51 -6.96
C MET A 352 -26.77 -20.74 -6.87
N ALA A 353 -26.86 -21.69 -7.81
CA ALA A 353 -25.97 -22.85 -7.86
C ALA A 353 -24.49 -22.47 -8.01
N ALA A 354 -24.20 -21.39 -8.75
CA ALA A 354 -22.83 -20.90 -8.92
C ALA A 354 -22.34 -20.05 -7.73
N HIS A 355 -23.25 -19.36 -7.01
CA HIS A 355 -22.87 -18.27 -6.10
C HIS A 355 -23.33 -18.43 -4.65
N ALA A 356 -24.42 -19.13 -4.36
CA ALA A 356 -25.03 -19.19 -3.01
C ALA A 356 -24.06 -19.74 -1.94
N GLY A 357 -23.18 -20.68 -2.32
CA GLY A 357 -22.14 -21.20 -1.42
C GLY A 357 -21.12 -20.13 -0.98
N ASN A 358 -20.95 -19.05 -1.74
CA ASN A 358 -20.13 -17.91 -1.30
C ASN A 358 -20.74 -17.21 -0.09
N TYR A 359 -22.07 -17.24 0.03
CA TYR A 359 -22.85 -16.65 1.10
C TYR A 359 -23.29 -17.68 2.16
N GLY A 360 -22.79 -18.92 2.09
CA GLY A 360 -23.05 -19.96 3.08
C GLY A 360 -24.39 -20.67 2.92
N PHE A 361 -25.05 -20.54 1.77
CA PHE A 361 -26.28 -21.27 1.44
C PHE A 361 -25.99 -22.47 0.54
N VAL A 362 -26.63 -23.59 0.84
CA VAL A 362 -26.51 -24.88 0.17
C VAL A 362 -27.90 -25.32 -0.29
N ASN A 363 -28.02 -25.80 -1.54
CA ASN A 363 -29.27 -26.28 -2.08
C ASN A 363 -29.63 -27.65 -1.50
N LEU A 364 -30.91 -27.85 -1.20
CA LEU A 364 -31.47 -29.19 -1.01
C LEU A 364 -31.66 -29.86 -2.38
N PRO A 365 -31.01 -31.00 -2.70
CA PRO A 365 -31.05 -31.58 -4.04
C PRO A 365 -32.44 -32.01 -4.52
N SER A 366 -33.39 -32.28 -3.64
CA SER A 366 -34.77 -32.58 -4.04
C SER A 366 -35.58 -31.32 -4.39
N GLU A 367 -35.16 -30.14 -3.96
CA GLU A 367 -35.95 -28.91 -4.00
C GLU A 367 -35.13 -27.75 -4.57
N PRO A 368 -35.22 -27.45 -5.89
CA PRO A 368 -34.37 -26.43 -6.50
C PRO A 368 -34.61 -25.00 -5.95
N TRP A 369 -35.78 -24.73 -5.36
CA TRP A 369 -36.07 -23.46 -4.69
C TRP A 369 -35.49 -23.38 -3.27
N HIS A 370 -35.18 -24.50 -2.61
CA HIS A 370 -34.85 -24.54 -1.18
C HIS A 370 -33.35 -24.43 -0.93
N TRP A 371 -32.96 -23.48 -0.08
CA TRP A 371 -31.58 -23.25 0.31
C TRP A 371 -31.48 -23.02 1.81
N SER A 372 -30.44 -23.57 2.44
CA SER A 372 -30.20 -23.41 3.87
C SER A 372 -28.71 -23.46 4.18
N ILE A 373 -28.33 -23.23 5.42
CA ILE A 373 -26.92 -23.31 5.83
C ILE A 373 -26.36 -24.75 5.89
N THR A 374 -27.22 -25.77 5.77
CA THR A 374 -26.86 -27.20 5.78
C THR A 374 -27.28 -27.96 4.52
N GLY A 375 -28.15 -27.38 3.69
CA GLY A 375 -28.73 -28.06 2.52
C GLY A 375 -29.94 -28.94 2.85
N GLY A 376 -30.48 -28.87 4.07
CA GLY A 376 -31.62 -29.66 4.54
C GLY A 376 -31.60 -29.87 6.05
#